data_AF-A0A2J8XLM1-F1
#
_entry.id   AF-A0A2J8XLM1-F1
#
_cell.length_a   1.000
_cell.length_b   1.000
_cell.length_c   1.000
_cell.angle_alpha   90.00
_cell.angle_beta   90.00
_cell.angle_gamma   90.00
#
_symmetry.space_group_name_H-M   'P 1'
#
loop_
_entity.id
_entity.type
_entity.pdbx_description
1 polymer ?
#
loop_
_entity_poly.entity_id
_entity_poly.type
_entity_poly.pdbx_seq_one_letter_code
_entity_poly.pdbx_strand_id
1 'polypeptide(L)'
;MRRVVRQSKFRHVFGQAVKNDQCYDDIRVSRVTWDSSFCAVNPRFVAIIIEASGGGAFLVLPLHKTGRIDKSYPTVCGHTGPVLDIDWCPHNDQVIASGSEDCTVMVWQIPENGLTLSLTEPVVILEGHSKRVGIVAWHPTARNVLLSAGCDNAIIIWNVGTG
;
A
#
# COMPACT_ATOMS: atom_id res chain seq x y z
N MET A 1 -7.93 41.54 30.03
CA MET A 1 -7.22 40.90 28.89
C MET A 1 -8.23 40.32 27.92
N ARG A 2 -8.35 40.85 26.69
CA ARG A 2 -9.20 40.24 25.65
C ARG A 2 -8.49 39.01 25.09
N ARG A 3 -9.06 37.83 25.33
CA ARG A 3 -8.58 36.56 24.77
C ARG A 3 -8.82 36.59 23.26
N VAL A 4 -7.77 36.84 22.48
CA VAL A 4 -7.83 36.77 21.02
C VAL A 4 -8.05 35.31 20.64
N VAL A 5 -9.28 34.96 20.25
CA VAL A 5 -9.57 33.63 19.71
C VAL A 5 -9.06 33.62 18.27
N ARG A 6 -8.11 32.73 17.97
CA ARG A 6 -7.57 32.55 16.61
C ARG A 6 -8.72 32.14 15.68
N GLN A 7 -9.03 32.98 14.69
CA GLN A 7 -9.98 32.63 13.64
C GLN A 7 -9.38 31.53 12.77
N SER A 8 -10.13 30.45 12.58
CA SER A 8 -9.76 29.35 11.68
C SER A 8 -11.00 28.91 10.93
N LYS A 9 -10.89 28.80 9.60
CA LYS A 9 -11.95 28.22 8.74
C LYS A 9 -12.18 26.74 9.03
N PHE A 10 -11.24 26.07 9.71
CA PHE A 10 -11.31 24.65 10.07
C PHE A 10 -11.80 24.40 11.49
N ARG A 11 -12.29 25.43 12.19
CA ARG A 11 -12.73 25.33 13.59
C ARG A 11 -13.80 24.25 13.82
N HIS A 12 -14.58 23.93 12.79
CA HIS A 12 -15.72 23.03 12.85
C HIS A 12 -15.55 21.78 11.97
N VAL A 13 -14.31 21.37 11.66
CA VAL A 13 -14.06 20.08 10.99
C VAL A 13 -14.39 18.95 11.97
N PHE A 14 -15.17 17.96 11.52
CA PHE A 14 -15.52 16.75 12.28
C PHE A 14 -15.47 15.51 11.39
N GLY A 15 -15.21 14.35 11.98
CA GLY A 15 -15.23 13.06 11.29
C GLY A 15 -16.63 12.45 11.31
N GLN A 16 -17.02 11.83 10.20
CA GLN A 16 -18.26 11.07 10.09
C GLN A 16 -17.95 9.69 9.52
N ALA A 17 -18.29 8.64 10.27
CA ALA A 17 -18.17 7.27 9.80
C ALA A 17 -19.20 7.01 8.69
N VAL A 18 -18.80 6.22 7.69
CA VAL A 18 -19.70 5.75 6.64
C VAL A 18 -20.59 4.62 7.19
N LYS A 19 -21.64 4.28 6.44
CA LYS A 19 -22.51 3.15 6.80
C LYS A 19 -21.80 1.82 6.53
N ASN A 20 -22.23 0.74 7.19
CA ASN A 20 -21.61 -0.58 7.05
C ASN A 20 -21.61 -1.11 5.61
N ASP A 21 -22.63 -0.80 4.80
CA ASP A 21 -22.70 -1.18 3.38
C ASP A 21 -21.67 -0.44 2.50
N GLN A 22 -21.03 0.59 3.04
CA GLN A 22 -19.94 1.35 2.42
C GLN A 22 -18.57 0.98 2.99
N CYS A 23 -18.50 0.09 3.99
CA CYS A 23 -17.27 -0.44 4.55
C CYS A 23 -16.74 -1.62 3.71
N TYR A 24 -15.53 -2.09 4.03
CA TYR A 24 -14.97 -3.34 3.50
C TYR A 24 -14.85 -4.34 4.65
N ASP A 25 -15.66 -5.41 4.61
CA ASP A 25 -15.81 -6.35 5.72
C ASP A 25 -15.16 -7.73 5.43
N ASP A 26 -14.88 -8.50 6.49
CA ASP A 26 -14.30 -9.86 6.45
C ASP A 26 -12.86 -9.91 5.85
N ILE A 27 -12.11 -8.80 5.97
CA ILE A 27 -10.71 -8.69 5.57
C ILE A 27 -9.78 -9.15 6.71
N ARG A 28 -8.86 -10.06 6.41
CA ARG A 28 -7.82 -10.55 7.33
C ARG A 28 -6.61 -9.62 7.36
N VAL A 29 -6.76 -8.45 7.97
CA VAL A 29 -5.68 -7.46 8.09
C VAL A 29 -4.46 -8.07 8.80
N SER A 30 -3.26 -7.75 8.29
CA SER A 30 -1.99 -8.21 8.85
C SER A 30 -1.86 -7.89 10.35
N ARG A 31 -1.29 -8.83 11.10
CA ARG A 31 -0.94 -8.67 12.53
C ARG A 31 0.57 -8.57 12.76
N VAL A 32 1.34 -8.40 11.69
CA VAL A 32 2.78 -8.16 11.81
C VAL A 32 3.02 -6.91 12.67
N THR A 33 4.00 -6.97 13.56
CA THR A 33 4.39 -5.82 14.39
C THR A 33 5.28 -4.89 13.57
N TRP A 34 4.67 -3.91 12.91
CA TRP A 34 5.35 -2.87 12.12
C TRP A 34 4.53 -1.57 12.15
N ASP A 35 5.21 -0.42 12.17
CA ASP A 35 4.57 0.89 12.39
C ASP A 35 4.14 1.61 11.10
N SER A 36 3.92 0.87 10.00
CA SER A 36 3.32 1.45 8.78
C SER A 36 1.80 1.46 8.88
N SER A 37 1.13 2.16 7.96
CA SER A 37 -0.33 2.29 7.97
C SER A 37 -1.07 1.00 7.62
N PHE A 38 -0.39 0.00 7.04
CA PHE A 38 -0.95 -1.24 6.46
C PHE A 38 -2.04 -1.03 5.40
N CYS A 39 -2.29 0.22 5.01
CA CYS A 39 -3.36 0.61 4.12
C CYS A 39 -2.93 1.80 3.27
N ALA A 40 -3.17 1.70 1.97
CA ALA A 40 -2.91 2.76 1.00
C ALA A 40 -4.12 2.90 0.06
N VAL A 41 -4.58 4.13 -0.16
CA VAL A 41 -5.78 4.40 -0.96
C VAL A 41 -5.46 5.47 -2.00
N ASN A 42 -5.96 5.27 -3.22
CA ASN A 42 -5.93 6.26 -4.29
C ASN A 42 -7.34 6.46 -4.87
N PRO A 43 -7.55 7.30 -5.90
CA PRO A 43 -8.88 7.56 -6.47
C PRO A 43 -9.59 6.34 -7.08
N ARG A 44 -8.90 5.20 -7.27
CA ARG A 44 -9.45 4.00 -7.93
C ARG A 44 -9.54 2.78 -7.01
N PHE A 45 -8.59 2.64 -6.09
CA PHE A 45 -8.41 1.42 -5.31
C PHE A 45 -8.12 1.70 -3.83
N VAL A 46 -8.50 0.75 -2.99
CA VAL A 46 -7.98 0.57 -1.64
C VAL A 46 -7.06 -0.65 -1.63
N ALA A 47 -5.86 -0.51 -1.07
CA ALA A 47 -4.92 -1.58 -0.84
C ALA A 47 -4.71 -1.79 0.66
N ILE A 48 -4.74 -3.04 1.11
CA ILE A 48 -4.63 -3.41 2.53
C ILE A 48 -3.67 -4.59 2.66
N ILE A 49 -2.65 -4.47 3.52
CA ILE A 49 -1.75 -5.58 3.85
C ILE A 49 -2.53 -6.62 4.67
N ILE A 50 -2.49 -7.87 4.22
CA ILE A 50 -3.25 -8.98 4.83
C ILE A 50 -2.35 -10.07 5.38
N GLU A 51 -2.89 -10.88 6.28
CA GLU A 51 -2.21 -12.10 6.71
C GLU A 51 -2.16 -13.13 5.57
N ALA A 52 -0.95 -13.66 5.32
CA ALA A 52 -0.71 -14.76 4.39
C ALA A 52 0.02 -15.91 5.10
N SER A 53 -0.34 -17.16 4.80
CA SER A 53 0.14 -18.34 5.53
C SER A 53 1.52 -18.86 5.09
N GLY A 54 2.13 -18.27 4.04
CA GLY A 54 3.38 -18.80 3.46
C GLY A 54 4.16 -17.80 2.61
N GLY A 55 4.05 -16.51 2.92
CA GLY A 55 4.69 -15.42 2.19
C GLY A 55 4.11 -14.06 2.58
N GLY A 56 4.20 -13.09 1.69
CA GLY A 56 3.58 -11.76 1.83
C GLY A 56 2.48 -11.55 0.81
N ALA A 57 1.34 -11.01 1.26
CA ALA A 57 0.27 -10.61 0.37
C ALA A 57 -0.40 -9.32 0.81
N PHE A 58 -1.00 -8.62 -0.14
CA PHE A 58 -1.92 -7.53 0.12
C PHE A 58 -3.14 -7.62 -0.80
N LEU A 59 -4.26 -7.12 -0.29
CA LEU A 59 -5.53 -7.03 -1.00
C LEU A 59 -5.56 -5.72 -1.79
N VAL A 60 -6.14 -5.74 -2.99
CA VAL A 60 -6.46 -4.54 -3.76
C VAL A 60 -7.91 -4.62 -4.23
N LEU A 61 -8.74 -3.67 -3.80
CA LEU A 61 -10.16 -3.60 -4.17
C LEU A 61 -10.44 -2.30 -4.94
N PRO A 62 -11.22 -2.34 -6.02
CA PRO A 62 -11.84 -1.13 -6.55
C PRO A 62 -12.68 -0.44 -5.48
N LEU A 63 -12.65 0.89 -5.41
CA LEU A 63 -13.33 1.64 -4.33
C LEU A 63 -14.83 1.33 -4.24
N HIS A 64 -15.48 1.05 -5.37
CA HIS A 64 -16.91 0.72 -5.45
C HIS A 64 -17.25 -0.70 -4.97
N LYS A 65 -16.25 -1.56 -4.69
CA LYS A 65 -16.45 -2.92 -4.22
C LYS A 65 -16.54 -2.96 -2.69
N THR A 66 -17.62 -2.37 -2.15
CA THR A 66 -17.89 -2.34 -0.71
C THR A 66 -18.68 -3.58 -0.24
N GLY A 67 -18.84 -3.71 1.07
CA GLY A 67 -19.48 -4.83 1.76
C GLY A 67 -18.52 -5.97 2.09
N ARG A 68 -19.09 -7.17 2.22
CA ARG A 68 -18.35 -8.38 2.59
C ARG A 68 -17.45 -8.85 1.45
N ILE A 69 -16.16 -8.98 1.73
CA ILE A 69 -15.18 -9.51 0.78
C ILE A 69 -15.02 -11.02 0.97
N ASP A 70 -15.06 -11.77 -0.13
CA ASP A 70 -14.89 -13.22 -0.08
C ASP A 70 -13.45 -13.58 0.34
N LYS A 71 -13.28 -14.61 1.16
CA LYS A 71 -11.96 -15.06 1.64
C LYS A 71 -11.05 -15.57 0.52
N SER A 72 -11.64 -15.98 -0.60
CA SER A 72 -10.97 -16.41 -1.83
C SER A 72 -10.76 -15.27 -2.83
N TYR A 73 -11.10 -14.03 -2.48
CA TYR A 73 -10.90 -12.90 -3.38
C TYR A 73 -9.41 -12.80 -3.79
N PRO A 74 -9.12 -12.57 -5.07
CA PRO A 74 -7.75 -12.44 -5.57
C PRO A 74 -6.91 -11.43 -4.80
N THR A 75 -5.63 -11.73 -4.63
CA THR A 75 -4.67 -10.89 -3.91
C THR A 75 -3.42 -10.64 -4.74
N VAL A 76 -2.62 -9.67 -4.34
CA VAL A 76 -1.26 -9.52 -4.86
C VAL A 76 -0.34 -10.34 -3.96
N CYS A 77 0.29 -11.37 -4.52
CA CYS A 77 1.07 -12.36 -3.78
C CYS A 77 2.25 -12.87 -4.62
N GLY A 78 3.41 -12.22 -4.49
CA GLY A 78 4.71 -12.73 -4.98
C GLY A 78 5.84 -12.60 -3.97
N HIS A 79 5.65 -11.85 -2.89
CA HIS A 79 6.62 -11.78 -1.81
C HIS A 79 6.73 -13.09 -1.03
N THR A 80 7.96 -13.45 -0.66
CA THR A 80 8.26 -14.69 0.10
C THR A 80 8.28 -14.46 1.62
N GLY A 81 8.23 -13.20 2.05
CA GLY A 81 8.06 -12.79 3.44
C GLY A 81 6.94 -11.77 3.60
N PRO A 82 6.48 -11.48 4.82
CA PRO A 82 5.43 -10.50 5.06
C PRO A 82 5.69 -9.13 4.41
N VAL A 83 4.65 -8.56 3.81
CA VAL A 83 4.69 -7.18 3.30
C VAL A 83 4.62 -6.23 4.50
N LEU A 84 5.51 -5.25 4.52
CA LEU A 84 5.66 -4.30 5.62
C LEU A 84 5.17 -2.91 5.26
N ASP A 85 5.20 -2.54 3.98
CA ASP A 85 4.73 -1.22 3.52
C ASP A 85 4.25 -1.28 2.07
N ILE A 86 3.30 -0.40 1.72
CA ILE A 86 2.71 -0.28 0.39
C ILE A 86 2.46 1.18 0.04
N ASP A 87 2.77 1.60 -1.18
CA ASP A 87 2.56 2.99 -1.62
C ASP A 87 2.14 3.08 -3.09
N TRP A 88 1.11 3.89 -3.36
CA TRP A 88 0.58 4.10 -4.71
C TRP A 88 1.43 5.11 -5.47
N CYS A 89 1.70 4.83 -6.74
CA CYS A 89 2.40 5.77 -7.61
C CYS A 89 1.56 7.05 -7.82
N PRO A 90 2.09 8.25 -7.49
CA PRO A 90 1.36 9.50 -7.63
C PRO A 90 1.13 9.91 -9.10
N HIS A 91 1.78 9.22 -10.04
CA HIS A 91 1.67 9.49 -11.49
C HIS A 91 0.87 8.41 -12.24
N ASN A 92 0.45 7.33 -11.58
CA ASN A 92 -0.33 6.26 -12.18
C ASN A 92 -1.17 5.50 -11.12
N ASP A 93 -2.48 5.69 -11.15
CA ASP A 93 -3.44 5.07 -10.21
C ASP A 93 -3.50 3.54 -10.26
N GLN A 94 -2.85 2.90 -11.24
CA GLN A 94 -2.80 1.45 -11.35
C GLN A 94 -1.45 0.87 -10.89
N VAL A 95 -0.50 1.70 -10.47
CA VAL A 95 0.83 1.23 -10.05
C VAL A 95 0.99 1.38 -8.55
N ILE A 96 1.40 0.29 -7.88
CA ILE A 96 1.67 0.26 -6.45
C ILE A 96 3.03 -0.40 -6.20
N ALA A 97 3.78 0.10 -5.23
CA ALA A 97 5.01 -0.51 -4.73
C ALA A 97 4.74 -1.22 -3.39
N SER A 98 5.46 -2.29 -3.12
CA SER A 98 5.44 -3.00 -1.84
C SER A 98 6.86 -3.32 -1.35
N GLY A 99 7.12 -3.08 -0.06
CA GLY A 99 8.34 -3.49 0.64
C GLY A 99 8.07 -4.67 1.58
N SER A 100 9.02 -5.59 1.71
CA SER A 100 8.80 -6.88 2.39
C SER A 100 9.95 -7.31 3.31
N GLU A 101 9.64 -8.22 4.22
CA GLU A 101 10.62 -8.97 5.02
C GLU A 101 11.59 -9.81 4.17
N ASP A 102 11.24 -10.15 2.93
CA ASP A 102 12.13 -10.84 1.99
C ASP A 102 13.25 -9.97 1.41
N CYS A 103 13.40 -8.74 1.90
CA CYS A 103 14.44 -7.77 1.50
C CYS A 103 14.27 -7.19 0.09
N THR A 104 13.15 -7.47 -0.59
CA THR A 104 12.87 -6.92 -1.92
C THR A 104 11.85 -5.80 -1.86
N VAL A 105 11.89 -4.94 -2.88
CA VAL A 105 10.77 -4.08 -3.24
C VAL A 105 10.19 -4.57 -4.56
N MET A 106 8.87 -4.77 -4.62
CA MET A 106 8.18 -5.16 -5.85
C MET A 106 7.25 -4.04 -6.30
N VAL A 107 7.17 -3.82 -7.61
CA VAL A 107 6.25 -2.86 -8.23
C VAL A 107 5.23 -3.60 -9.07
N TRP A 108 3.96 -3.27 -8.91
CA TRP A 108 2.85 -4.01 -9.46
C TRP A 108 2.00 -3.13 -10.37
N GLN A 109 1.50 -3.70 -11.46
CA GLN A 109 0.49 -3.09 -12.31
C GLN A 109 -0.86 -3.76 -12.01
N ILE A 110 -1.77 -3.00 -11.43
CA ILE A 110 -3.13 -3.45 -11.10
C ILE A 110 -4.01 -3.31 -12.34
N PRO A 111 -4.79 -4.35 -12.71
CA PRO A 111 -5.73 -4.24 -13.81
C PRO A 111 -6.80 -3.18 -13.53
N GLU A 112 -7.26 -2.52 -14.59
CA GLU A 112 -8.19 -1.39 -14.49
C GLU A 112 -9.45 -1.68 -13.68
N ASN A 113 -9.99 -2.90 -13.82
CA ASN A 113 -11.24 -3.32 -13.18
C ASN A 113 -10.99 -4.09 -11.86
N GLY A 114 -9.78 -3.99 -11.30
CA GLY A 114 -9.35 -4.79 -10.15
C GLY A 114 -8.92 -6.20 -10.54
N LEU A 115 -8.56 -6.99 -9.53
CA LEU A 115 -8.03 -8.34 -9.71
C LEU A 115 -9.13 -9.35 -10.06
N THR A 116 -8.92 -10.12 -11.14
CA THR A 116 -9.73 -11.29 -11.51
C THR A 116 -9.06 -12.60 -11.11
N LEU A 117 -7.73 -12.61 -11.04
CA LEU A 117 -6.88 -13.69 -10.58
C LEU A 117 -5.80 -13.09 -9.66
N SER A 118 -5.24 -13.90 -8.76
CA SER A 118 -4.15 -13.42 -7.91
C SER A 118 -2.95 -13.03 -8.75
N LEU A 119 -2.35 -11.88 -8.44
CA LEU A 119 -1.21 -11.34 -9.16
C LEU A 119 0.07 -11.81 -8.47
N THR A 120 0.84 -12.68 -9.12
CA THR A 120 2.09 -13.24 -8.58
C THR A 120 3.34 -12.62 -9.16
N GLU A 121 3.24 -12.14 -10.41
CA GLU A 121 4.37 -11.57 -11.14
C GLU A 121 4.35 -10.03 -11.05
N PRO A 122 5.36 -9.41 -10.41
CA PRO A 122 5.52 -7.97 -10.43
C PRO A 122 6.04 -7.48 -11.78
N VAL A 123 5.89 -6.19 -12.05
CA VAL A 123 6.48 -5.52 -13.22
C VAL A 123 7.99 -5.42 -13.08
N VAL A 124 8.46 -5.14 -11.86
CA VAL A 124 9.90 -5.11 -11.53
C VAL A 124 10.11 -5.57 -10.08
N ILE A 125 11.20 -6.29 -9.88
CA ILE A 125 11.74 -6.66 -8.57
C ILE A 125 13.02 -5.84 -8.38
N LEU A 126 13.08 -5.09 -7.29
CA LEU A 126 14.21 -4.25 -6.94
C LEU A 126 14.97 -4.92 -5.79
N GLU A 127 16.15 -5.43 -6.12
CA GLU A 127 17.03 -6.15 -5.21
C GLU A 127 18.23 -5.28 -4.86
N GLY A 128 18.48 -5.08 -3.57
CA GLY A 128 19.62 -4.30 -3.11
C GLY A 128 19.70 -4.11 -1.61
N HIS A 129 18.57 -4.22 -0.91
CA HIS A 129 18.58 -4.29 0.55
C HIS A 129 19.05 -5.67 1.04
N SER A 130 19.82 -5.68 2.12
CA SER A 130 20.33 -6.91 2.76
C SER A 130 19.49 -7.35 3.96
N LYS A 131 18.47 -6.56 4.33
CA LYS A 131 17.50 -6.84 5.40
C LYS A 131 16.13 -6.34 4.94
N ARG A 132 15.09 -6.72 5.70
CA ARG A 132 13.69 -6.34 5.47
C ARG A 132 13.52 -4.88 5.06
N VAL A 133 12.68 -4.65 4.05
CA VAL A 133 12.32 -3.32 3.56
C VAL A 133 10.98 -2.94 4.15
N GLY A 134 10.97 -1.91 4.98
CA GLY A 134 9.76 -1.52 5.70
C GLY A 134 9.27 -0.11 5.42
N ILE A 135 9.89 0.56 4.45
CA ILE A 135 9.51 1.89 3.99
C ILE A 135 9.65 1.91 2.47
N VAL A 136 8.57 2.29 1.77
CA VAL A 136 8.57 2.63 0.35
C VAL A 136 7.88 3.99 0.16
N ALA A 137 8.43 4.85 -0.70
CA ALA A 137 7.85 6.16 -0.95
C ALA A 137 8.14 6.62 -2.38
N TRP A 138 7.08 6.82 -3.18
CA TRP A 138 7.25 7.35 -4.53
C TRP A 138 7.70 8.81 -4.50
N HIS A 139 8.55 9.19 -5.46
CA HIS A 139 8.92 10.59 -5.62
C HIS A 139 7.69 11.41 -6.05
N PRO A 140 7.40 12.55 -5.42
CA PRO A 140 6.16 13.29 -5.68
C PRO A 140 6.12 13.90 -7.10
N THR A 141 7.28 14.16 -7.71
CA THR A 141 7.37 14.91 -8.98
C THR A 141 8.15 14.22 -10.10
N ALA A 142 8.96 13.20 -9.78
CA ALA A 142 9.90 12.62 -10.73
C ALA A 142 9.35 11.26 -11.12
N ARG A 143 9.09 11.10 -12.41
CA ARG A 143 8.49 9.89 -12.95
C ARG A 143 9.40 8.69 -12.69
N ASN A 144 8.80 7.59 -12.26
CA ASN A 144 9.46 6.30 -12.00
C ASN A 144 10.53 6.32 -10.90
N VAL A 145 10.65 7.40 -10.13
CA VAL A 145 11.58 7.46 -9.00
C VAL A 145 10.89 6.94 -7.75
N LEU A 146 11.45 5.92 -7.12
CA LEU A 146 10.95 5.29 -5.89
C LEU A 146 12.07 5.28 -4.85
N LEU A 147 11.76 5.68 -3.62
CA LEU A 147 12.65 5.51 -2.47
C LEU A 147 12.26 4.25 -1.71
N SER A 148 13.26 3.51 -1.23
CA SER A 148 13.07 2.48 -0.20
C SER A 148 14.07 2.64 0.94
N ALA A 149 13.66 2.22 2.14
CA ALA A 149 14.57 2.12 3.28
C ALA A 149 14.37 0.79 4.03
N GLY A 150 15.50 0.14 4.34
CA GLY A 150 15.54 -1.17 4.95
C GLY A 150 16.13 -1.16 6.36
N CYS A 151 15.95 -2.27 7.09
CA CYS A 151 16.60 -2.48 8.40
C CYS A 151 18.11 -2.69 8.32
N ASP A 152 18.69 -2.66 7.12
CA ASP A 152 20.12 -2.54 6.86
C ASP A 152 20.61 -1.09 7.00
N ASN A 153 19.70 -0.17 7.33
CA ASN A 153 19.93 1.26 7.48
C ASN A 153 20.35 1.94 6.17
N ALA A 154 20.15 1.28 5.04
CA ALA A 154 20.34 1.87 3.73
C ALA A 154 19.07 2.58 3.27
N ILE A 155 19.26 3.65 2.49
CA ILE A 155 18.21 4.29 1.69
C ILE A 155 18.64 4.13 0.23
N ILE A 156 17.76 3.57 -0.59
CA ILE A 156 18.01 3.38 -2.01
C ILE A 156 16.97 4.18 -2.80
N ILE A 157 17.43 4.87 -3.85
CA ILE A 157 16.56 5.55 -4.81
C ILE A 157 16.66 4.78 -6.12
N TRP A 158 15.52 4.28 -6.57
CA TRP A 158 15.37 3.43 -7.75
C TRP A 158 14.81 4.22 -8.93
N ASN A 159 15.17 3.79 -10.13
CA ASN A 159 14.41 4.11 -11.33
C ASN A 159 13.68 2.84 -11.79
N VAL A 160 12.40 2.74 -11.44
CA VAL A 160 11.60 1.52 -11.69
C VAL A 160 11.42 1.22 -13.17
N GLY A 161 11.70 2.17 -14.06
CA GLY A 161 11.64 1.96 -15.51
C GLY A 161 12.86 1.23 -16.08
N THR A 162 13.95 1.16 -15.32
CA THR A 162 15.20 0.49 -15.72
C THR A 162 15.65 -0.61 -14.76
N GLY A 163 15.01 -0.72 -13.59
CA GLY A 163 15.47 -1.57 -12.48
C GLY A 163 16.48 -0.80 -11.64
#